data_AF-A0A420EDX5-F1
#
_entry.id   AF-A0A420EDX5-F1
#
_cell.length_a   1.000
_cell.length_b   1.000
_cell.length_c   1.000
_cell.angle_alpha   90.00
_cell.angle_beta   90.00
_cell.angle_gamma   90.00
#
_symmetry.space_group_name_H-M   'P 1'
#
loop_
_entity.id
_entity.type
_entity.pdbx_description
1 polymer ?
#
loop_
_entity_poly.entity_id
_entity_poly.type
_entity_poly.pdbx_seq_one_letter_code
_entity_poly.pdbx_strand_id
1 'polypeptide(L)'
;MKRSKKISVVMHKLLIAKGMDGFTVVEARNACLSKDGISSDLHDARKQIYRQILRYEKKSWLRCEGTGQQKRYFKTEIFTNTLNLGKPLASIESTDFKSTFKTLSQERSKYQGELEISVGEIEEYKTLMNRFPSIKSKLFPLMKQSRAQSAQLLGKINVLTNVLEMLKEDIQKC
;
A
#
# COMPACT_ATOMS: atom_id res chain seq x y z
N MET A 1 0.32 -18.75 26.57
CA MET A 1 0.19 -17.26 26.66
C MET A 1 1.04 -16.59 25.58
N LYS A 2 0.42 -15.98 24.56
CA LYS A 2 1.13 -15.20 23.52
C LYS A 2 1.54 -13.85 24.10
N ARG A 3 2.81 -13.68 24.50
CA ARG A 3 3.35 -12.37 24.92
C ARG A 3 3.34 -11.43 23.70
N SER A 4 2.72 -10.27 23.84
CA SER A 4 2.66 -9.23 22.81
C SER A 4 4.07 -8.90 22.29
N LYS A 5 4.22 -8.83 20.96
CA LYS A 5 5.49 -8.57 20.27
C LYS A 5 5.87 -7.08 20.37
N LYS A 6 6.16 -6.59 21.58
CA LYS A 6 6.59 -5.19 21.81
C LYS A 6 8.11 -5.07 21.59
N ILE A 7 8.53 -4.14 20.73
CA ILE A 7 9.95 -3.78 20.52
C ILE A 7 10.44 -2.97 21.72
N SER A 8 11.71 -3.13 22.10
CA SER A 8 12.27 -2.37 23.22
C SER A 8 12.42 -0.89 22.81
N VAL A 9 12.23 0.04 23.74
CA VAL A 9 12.34 1.48 23.46
C VAL A 9 13.70 1.84 22.85
N VAL A 10 14.77 1.21 23.36
CA VAL A 10 16.14 1.38 22.85
C VAL A 10 16.25 0.92 21.39
N MET A 11 15.73 -0.26 21.07
CA MET A 11 15.81 -0.79 19.71
C MET A 11 14.90 -0.06 18.73
N HIS A 12 13.76 0.46 19.19
CA HIS A 12 12.90 1.33 18.39
C HIS A 12 13.63 2.62 18.00
N LYS A 13 14.33 3.27 18.95
CA LYS A 13 15.14 4.46 18.66
C LYS A 13 16.24 4.14 17.64
N LEU A 14 16.95 3.03 17.79
CA LEU A 14 18.08 2.68 16.93
C LEU A 14 17.66 2.23 15.52
N LEU A 15 16.75 1.26 15.42
CA LEU A 15 16.41 0.63 14.14
C LEU A 15 15.38 1.40 13.31
N ILE A 16 14.51 2.17 13.98
CA ILE A 16 13.40 2.90 13.35
C ILE A 16 13.72 4.39 13.29
N ALA A 17 13.85 5.04 14.46
CA ALA A 17 13.99 6.50 14.48
C ALA A 17 15.33 6.98 13.87
N LYS A 18 16.40 6.21 14.05
CA LYS A 18 17.69 6.46 13.38
C LYS A 18 17.89 5.69 12.08
N GLY A 19 16.97 4.78 11.75
CA GLY A 19 17.04 3.98 10.52
C GLY A 19 18.27 3.08 10.40
N MET A 20 18.99 2.78 11.49
CA MET A 20 20.27 2.07 11.42
C MET A 20 20.13 0.72 10.71
N ASP A 21 21.01 0.49 9.73
CA ASP A 21 21.12 -0.76 8.99
C ASP A 21 22.61 -1.06 8.73
N GLY A 22 23.00 -2.32 8.83
CA GLY A 22 24.40 -2.73 8.67
C GLY A 22 25.32 -2.19 9.77
N PHE A 23 24.94 -2.32 11.04
CA PHE A 23 25.70 -1.75 12.16
C PHE A 23 26.44 -2.81 12.97
N THR A 24 27.49 -2.40 13.68
CA THR A 24 28.15 -3.20 14.72
C THR A 24 27.54 -2.95 16.11
N VAL A 25 27.78 -3.87 17.06
CA VAL A 25 27.32 -3.69 18.45
C VAL A 25 27.90 -2.41 19.09
N VAL A 26 29.12 -2.04 18.69
CA VAL A 26 29.82 -0.84 19.18
C VAL A 26 29.15 0.43 18.63
N GLU A 27 28.81 0.44 17.34
CA GLU A 27 28.09 1.54 16.71
C GLU A 27 26.68 1.69 17.30
N ALA A 28 25.95 0.60 17.53
CA ALA A 28 24.65 0.63 18.18
C ALA A 28 24.73 1.21 19.61
N ARG A 29 25.76 0.85 20.38
CA ARG A 29 26.03 1.42 21.70
C ARG A 29 26.29 2.92 21.63
N ASN A 30 27.21 3.33 20.75
CA ASN A 30 27.56 4.75 20.61
C ASN A 30 26.33 5.55 20.20
N ALA A 31 25.56 5.06 19.22
CA ALA A 31 24.32 5.69 18.80
C ALA A 31 23.26 5.74 19.89
N CYS A 32 23.24 4.81 20.85
CA CYS A 32 22.33 4.87 21.99
C CYS A 32 22.73 5.97 22.99
N LEU A 33 24.04 6.13 23.24
CA LEU A 33 24.59 7.05 24.23
C LEU A 33 24.56 8.52 23.78
N SER A 34 24.61 8.81 22.47
CA SER A 34 24.67 10.19 21.96
C SER A 34 23.40 11.04 22.19
N LYS A 35 22.31 10.51 22.77
CA LYS A 35 21.05 11.27 22.97
C LYS A 35 20.47 11.22 24.37
N ASP A 36 20.75 10.19 25.14
CA ASP A 36 20.26 10.08 26.51
C ASP A 36 21.51 10.20 27.39
N GLY A 37 21.75 11.36 28.03
CA GLY A 37 22.88 11.64 28.92
C GLY A 37 22.89 10.83 30.21
N ILE A 38 22.59 9.53 30.11
CA ILE A 38 22.49 8.58 31.19
C ILE A 38 23.87 7.92 31.33
N SER A 39 24.53 8.24 32.43
CA SER A 39 25.77 7.63 32.92
C SER A 39 25.57 6.18 33.39
N SER A 40 24.87 5.36 32.60
CA SER A 40 24.87 3.92 32.84
C SER A 40 26.17 3.34 32.31
N ASP A 41 26.81 2.53 33.14
CA ASP A 41 28.06 1.83 32.86
C ASP A 41 28.11 1.35 31.40
N LEU A 42 29.10 1.83 30.64
CA LEU A 42 29.33 1.53 29.23
C LEU A 42 29.31 0.02 28.97
N HIS A 43 29.73 -0.76 29.97
CA HIS A 43 29.76 -2.21 29.92
C HIS A 43 28.34 -2.82 29.99
N ASP A 44 27.49 -2.33 30.89
CA ASP A 44 26.11 -2.80 31.03
C ASP A 44 25.22 -2.36 29.88
N ALA A 45 25.41 -1.13 29.36
CA ALA A 45 24.74 -0.66 28.15
C ALA A 45 25.09 -1.55 26.94
N ARG A 46 26.36 -1.94 26.80
CA ARG A 46 26.81 -2.87 25.75
C ARG A 46 26.17 -4.25 25.91
N LYS A 47 26.12 -4.81 27.13
CA LYS A 47 25.47 -6.10 27.41
C LYS A 47 23.98 -6.05 27.07
N GLN A 48 23.29 -4.98 27.46
CA GLN A 48 21.86 -4.81 27.21
C GLN A 48 21.56 -4.77 25.71
N ILE A 49 22.32 -3.99 24.94
CA ILE A 49 22.16 -3.90 23.48
C ILE A 49 22.46 -5.26 22.83
N TYR A 50 23.56 -5.91 23.22
CA TYR A 50 23.91 -7.23 22.70
C TYR A 50 22.82 -8.28 22.95
N ARG A 51 22.24 -8.32 24.16
CA ARG A 51 21.12 -9.22 24.49
C ARG A 51 19.88 -8.96 23.61
N GLN A 52 19.58 -7.70 23.29
CA GLN A 52 18.47 -7.36 22.42
C GLN A 52 18.74 -7.74 20.96
N ILE A 53 19.95 -7.47 20.45
CA ILE A 53 20.37 -7.89 19.11
C ILE A 53 20.27 -9.40 18.97
N LEU A 54 20.82 -10.17 19.93
CA LEU A 54 20.74 -11.63 19.92
C LEU A 54 19.30 -12.14 19.95
N ARG A 55 18.42 -11.48 20.72
CA ARG A 55 16.99 -11.82 20.75
C ARG A 55 16.31 -11.56 19.41
N TYR A 56 16.76 -10.55 18.66
CA TYR A 56 16.19 -10.18 17.36
C TYR A 56 16.75 -11.07 16.25
N GLU A 57 18.02 -11.44 16.33
CA GLU A 57 18.65 -12.50 15.52
C GLU A 57 17.89 -13.83 15.68
N LYS A 58 17.60 -14.25 16.93
CA LYS A 58 16.78 -15.45 17.22
C LYS A 58 15.34 -15.38 16.69
N LYS A 59 14.82 -14.18 16.44
CA LYS A 59 13.49 -13.95 15.87
C LYS A 59 13.53 -13.75 14.36
N SER A 60 14.71 -13.89 13.75
CA SER A 60 14.99 -13.57 12.36
C SER A 60 14.62 -12.13 11.98
N TRP A 61 14.62 -11.20 12.93
CA TRP A 61 14.41 -9.76 12.73
C TRP A 61 15.69 -9.03 12.30
N LEU A 62 16.84 -9.58 12.70
CA LEU A 62 18.14 -9.12 12.24
C LEU A 62 18.87 -10.31 11.63
N ARG A 63 19.52 -10.10 10.49
CA ARG A 63 20.50 -11.04 9.95
C ARG A 63 21.89 -10.54 10.30
N CYS A 64 22.82 -11.46 10.45
CA CYS A 64 24.21 -11.12 10.67
C CYS A 64 25.06 -11.55 9.47
N GLU A 65 26.01 -10.71 9.11
CA GLU A 65 26.99 -10.99 8.06
C GLU A 65 28.39 -10.72 8.63
N GLY A 66 29.38 -11.51 8.19
CA GLY A 66 30.76 -11.44 8.66
C GLY A 66 31.05 -12.25 9.92
N THR A 67 32.34 -12.32 10.27
CA THR A 67 32.85 -13.10 11.41
C THR A 67 33.67 -12.21 12.36
N GLY A 68 33.65 -12.56 13.66
CA GLY A 68 34.43 -11.86 14.68
C GLY A 68 34.07 -10.38 14.83
N GLN A 69 35.09 -9.51 14.75
CA GLN A 69 34.94 -8.05 14.92
C GLN A 69 34.24 -7.37 13.73
N GLN A 70 34.19 -8.03 12.57
CA GLN A 70 33.51 -7.53 11.37
C GLN A 70 32.03 -7.95 11.30
N LYS A 71 31.48 -8.52 12.39
CA LYS A 71 30.08 -8.94 12.44
C LYS A 71 29.17 -7.72 12.39
N ARG A 72 28.43 -7.58 11.28
CA ARG A 72 27.45 -6.52 11.06
C ARG A 72 26.04 -7.09 11.08
N TYR A 73 25.11 -6.29 11.60
CA TYR A 73 23.71 -6.65 11.73
C TYR A 73 22.86 -5.82 10.80
N PHE A 74 22.04 -6.50 10.01
CA PHE A 74 21.15 -5.90 9.03
C PHE A 74 19.70 -6.22 9.36
N LYS A 75 18.80 -5.28 9.06
CA LYS A 75 17.37 -5.48 9.17
C LYS A 75 16.91 -6.53 8.16
N THR A 76 16.06 -7.44 8.58
CA THR A 76 15.43 -8.42 7.67
C THR A 76 14.04 -7.94 7.26
N GLU A 77 13.53 -8.55 6.19
CA GLU A 77 12.15 -8.36 5.74
C GLU A 77 11.11 -8.75 6.81
N ILE A 78 11.45 -9.70 7.69
CA ILE A 78 10.57 -10.09 8.80
C ILE A 78 10.43 -8.94 9.81
N PHE A 79 11.50 -8.17 10.03
CA PHE A 79 11.46 -7.00 10.92
C PHE A 79 10.64 -5.86 10.33
N THR A 80 10.81 -5.55 9.04
CA THR A 80 9.99 -4.54 8.34
C THR A 80 8.51 -4.94 8.33
N ASN A 81 8.21 -6.18 7.95
CA ASN A 81 6.83 -6.70 7.96
C ASN A 81 6.21 -6.71 9.36
N THR A 82 6.99 -7.03 10.41
CA THR A 82 6.48 -7.04 11.79
C THR A 82 6.23 -5.62 12.32
N LEU A 83 7.01 -4.62 11.90
CA LEU A 83 6.79 -3.21 12.22
C LEU A 83 5.60 -2.61 11.48
N ASN A 84 5.38 -3.07 10.26
CA ASN A 84 4.27 -2.68 9.41
C ASN A 84 2.90 -3.21 9.89
N LEU A 85 2.83 -3.94 11.02
CA LEU A 85 1.55 -4.21 11.70
C LEU A 85 0.88 -2.95 12.30
N GLY A 86 1.54 -1.77 12.25
CA GLY A 86 0.91 -0.47 12.51
C GLY A 86 0.64 0.38 11.26
N LYS A 87 1.19 0.01 10.09
CA LYS A 87 0.96 0.63 8.77
C LYS A 87 1.27 -0.42 7.71
N PRO A 88 0.27 -0.96 6.99
CA PRO A 88 0.50 -2.07 6.09
C PRO A 88 1.26 -1.58 4.86
N LEU A 89 2.57 -1.77 4.85
CA LEU A 89 3.39 -1.85 3.65
C LEU A 89 3.84 -3.30 3.55
N ALA A 90 3.01 -4.12 2.92
CA ALA A 90 3.35 -5.47 2.52
C ALA A 90 3.13 -5.54 1.01
N SER A 91 4.06 -6.19 0.29
CA SER A 91 3.95 -6.70 -1.08
C SER A 91 4.03 -5.75 -2.27
N ILE A 92 5.23 -5.40 -2.75
CA ILE A 92 5.36 -4.62 -4.00
C ILE A 92 4.77 -5.36 -5.23
N GLU A 93 4.49 -6.67 -5.17
CA GLU A 93 3.85 -7.39 -6.28
C GLU A 93 2.35 -7.71 -6.04
N SER A 94 1.93 -8.02 -4.82
CA SER A 94 0.49 -8.27 -4.51
C SER A 94 -0.27 -7.06 -3.96
N THR A 95 0.40 -5.99 -3.49
CA THR A 95 -0.25 -4.68 -3.32
C THR A 95 -0.37 -3.95 -4.62
N ASP A 96 0.57 -4.09 -5.55
CA ASP A 96 0.38 -3.51 -6.87
C ASP A 96 -0.86 -4.11 -7.50
N PHE A 97 -0.94 -5.43 -7.64
CA PHE A 97 -2.12 -6.12 -8.16
C PHE A 97 -3.45 -5.77 -7.46
N LYS A 98 -3.50 -5.84 -6.12
CA LYS A 98 -4.72 -5.52 -5.36
C LYS A 98 -5.07 -4.04 -5.46
N SER A 99 -4.08 -3.16 -5.57
CA SER A 99 -4.28 -1.73 -5.79
C SER A 99 -4.74 -1.44 -7.22
N THR A 100 -4.15 -2.07 -8.23
CA THR A 100 -4.56 -2.01 -9.63
C THR A 100 -5.99 -2.48 -9.79
N PHE A 101 -6.33 -3.66 -9.23
CA PHE A 101 -7.69 -4.20 -9.25
C PHE A 101 -8.69 -3.24 -8.59
N LYS A 102 -8.33 -2.68 -7.43
CA LYS A 102 -9.17 -1.69 -6.74
C LYS A 102 -9.36 -0.42 -7.59
N THR A 103 -8.29 0.12 -8.16
CA THR A 103 -8.32 1.32 -9.00
C THR A 103 -9.16 1.11 -10.25
N LEU A 104 -8.95 0.02 -10.99
CA LEU A 104 -9.73 -0.31 -12.19
C LEU A 104 -11.21 -0.57 -11.87
N SER A 105 -11.50 -1.20 -10.72
CA SER A 105 -12.88 -1.41 -10.26
C SER A 105 -13.59 -0.10 -9.89
N GLN A 106 -12.85 0.83 -9.27
CA GLN A 106 -13.35 2.19 -8.99
C GLN A 106 -13.59 2.97 -10.28
N GLU A 107 -12.67 2.88 -11.25
CA GLU A 107 -12.82 3.53 -12.55
C GLU A 107 -14.02 2.98 -13.33
N ARG A 108 -14.22 1.66 -13.33
CA ARG A 108 -15.41 1.02 -13.92
C ARG A 108 -16.69 1.53 -13.26
N SER A 109 -16.73 1.60 -11.93
CA SER A 109 -17.90 2.10 -11.20
C SER A 109 -18.20 3.57 -11.52
N LYS A 110 -17.16 4.39 -11.70
CA LYS A 110 -17.30 5.78 -12.15
C LYS A 110 -17.95 5.86 -13.54
N TYR A 111 -17.44 5.09 -14.52
CA TYR A 111 -18.02 5.08 -15.86
C TYR A 111 -19.45 4.52 -15.88
N GLN A 112 -19.81 3.59 -15.00
CA GLN A 112 -21.19 3.13 -14.84
C GLN A 112 -22.11 4.27 -14.40
N GLY A 113 -21.72 5.07 -13.41
CA GLY A 113 -22.49 6.25 -13.00
C GLY A 113 -22.61 7.30 -14.11
N GLU A 114 -21.52 7.57 -14.85
CA GLU A 114 -21.57 8.47 -16.01
C GLU A 114 -22.50 7.95 -17.12
N LEU A 115 -22.54 6.64 -17.34
CA LEU A 115 -23.43 6.00 -18.31
C LEU A 115 -24.89 6.17 -17.90
N GLU A 116 -25.22 5.97 -16.63
CA GLU A 116 -26.57 6.17 -16.09
C GLU A 116 -27.04 7.62 -16.29
N ILE A 117 -26.17 8.59 -16.02
CA ILE A 117 -26.45 10.01 -16.27
C ILE A 117 -26.75 10.23 -17.76
N SER A 118 -25.88 9.73 -18.64
CA SER A 118 -26.03 9.91 -20.09
C SER A 118 -27.31 9.25 -20.64
N VAL A 119 -27.72 8.11 -20.09
CA VAL A 119 -29.01 7.48 -20.40
C VAL A 119 -30.17 8.35 -19.95
N GLY A 120 -30.12 8.90 -18.73
CA GLY A 120 -31.13 9.83 -18.22
C GLY A 120 -31.26 11.09 -19.08
N GLU A 121 -30.14 11.66 -19.55
CA GLU A 121 -30.16 12.79 -20.49
C GLU A 121 -30.90 12.43 -21.80
N ILE A 122 -30.61 11.26 -22.37
CA ILE A 122 -31.26 10.81 -23.62
C ILE A 122 -32.76 10.66 -23.42
N GLU A 123 -33.20 10.13 -22.27
CA GLU A 123 -34.61 10.01 -21.93
C GLU A 123 -35.27 11.38 -21.76
N GLU A 124 -34.62 12.31 -21.08
CA GLU A 124 -35.14 13.67 -20.90
C GLU A 124 -35.21 14.42 -22.24
N TYR A 125 -34.20 14.29 -23.11
CA TYR A 125 -34.26 14.84 -24.46
C TYR A 125 -35.45 14.30 -25.25
N LYS A 126 -35.73 12.99 -25.19
CA LYS A 126 -36.92 12.41 -25.85
C LYS A 126 -38.21 13.00 -25.30
N THR A 127 -38.32 13.13 -23.97
CA THR A 127 -39.49 13.71 -23.31
C THR A 127 -39.69 15.17 -23.74
N LEU A 128 -38.64 15.98 -23.73
CA LEU A 128 -38.69 17.38 -24.16
C LEU A 128 -39.01 17.53 -25.66
N MET A 129 -38.46 16.66 -26.51
CA MET A 129 -38.76 16.64 -27.95
C MET A 129 -40.22 16.27 -28.24
N ASN A 130 -40.83 15.42 -27.41
CA ASN A 130 -42.25 15.08 -27.52
C ASN A 130 -43.14 16.22 -27.00
N ARG A 131 -42.75 16.86 -25.89
CA ARG A 131 -43.50 17.96 -25.27
C ARG A 131 -43.43 19.25 -26.08
N PHE A 132 -42.29 19.51 -26.72
CA PHE A 132 -42.04 20.74 -27.48
C PHE A 132 -41.50 20.41 -28.89
N PRO A 133 -42.38 20.02 -29.84
CA PRO A 133 -41.96 19.64 -31.19
C PRO A 133 -41.24 20.75 -31.96
N SER A 134 -41.51 22.02 -31.66
CA SER A 134 -40.91 23.19 -32.30
C SER A 134 -39.40 23.29 -32.11
N ILE A 135 -38.86 22.76 -31.01
CA ILE A 135 -37.41 22.78 -30.70
C ILE A 135 -36.70 21.46 -31.02
N LYS A 136 -37.43 20.48 -31.56
CA LYS A 136 -36.94 19.12 -31.82
C LYS A 136 -35.66 19.09 -32.67
N SER A 137 -35.58 19.94 -33.70
CA SER A 137 -34.41 20.04 -34.58
C SER A 137 -33.15 20.48 -33.83
N LYS A 138 -33.29 21.29 -32.78
CA LYS A 138 -32.17 21.76 -31.94
C LYS A 138 -31.77 20.73 -30.87
N LEU A 139 -32.73 19.99 -30.32
CA LEU A 139 -32.47 18.97 -29.28
C LEU A 139 -31.94 17.65 -29.86
N PHE A 140 -32.34 17.27 -31.07
CA PHE A 140 -31.90 16.04 -31.72
C PHE A 140 -30.37 15.86 -31.79
N PRO A 141 -29.56 16.85 -32.20
CA PRO A 141 -28.10 16.70 -32.20
C PRO A 141 -27.52 16.51 -30.78
N LEU A 142 -28.08 17.16 -29.76
CA LEU A 142 -27.65 17.00 -28.37
C LEU A 142 -27.94 15.59 -27.87
N MET A 143 -29.15 15.07 -28.13
CA MET A 143 -29.50 13.68 -27.83
C MET A 143 -28.58 12.69 -28.55
N LYS A 144 -28.25 12.95 -29.82
CA LYS A 144 -27.32 12.11 -30.59
C LYS A 144 -25.91 12.12 -29.99
N GLN A 145 -25.47 13.27 -29.46
CA GLN A 145 -24.19 13.38 -28.75
C GLN A 145 -24.19 12.56 -27.46
N SER A 146 -25.21 12.71 -26.59
CA SER A 146 -25.32 11.88 -25.38
C SER A 146 -25.39 10.39 -25.74
N ARG A 147 -26.05 10.01 -26.86
CA ARG A 147 -26.06 8.63 -27.36
C ARG A 147 -24.68 8.12 -27.79
N ALA A 148 -23.87 8.97 -28.41
CA ALA A 148 -22.50 8.60 -28.78
C ALA A 148 -21.61 8.45 -27.54
N GLN A 149 -21.76 9.33 -26.55
CA GLN A 149 -21.03 9.28 -25.28
C GLN A 149 -21.37 8.02 -24.49
N SER A 150 -22.65 7.65 -24.39
CA SER A 150 -23.07 6.41 -23.72
C SER A 150 -22.49 5.16 -24.39
N ALA A 151 -22.40 5.12 -25.72
CA ALA A 151 -21.72 4.03 -26.42
C ALA A 151 -20.22 3.96 -26.09
N GLN A 152 -19.54 5.10 -25.99
CA GLN A 152 -18.12 5.16 -25.59
C GLN A 152 -17.92 4.71 -24.14
N LEU A 153 -18.76 5.15 -23.22
CA LEU A 153 -18.73 4.75 -21.80
C LEU A 153 -18.94 3.24 -21.67
N LEU A 154 -19.92 2.68 -22.39
CA LEU A 154 -20.15 1.24 -22.42
C LEU A 154 -18.92 0.48 -22.94
N GLY A 155 -18.26 0.98 -23.99
CA GLY A 155 -17.01 0.43 -24.49
C GLY A 155 -15.91 0.38 -23.42
N LYS A 156 -15.72 1.48 -22.67
CA LYS A 156 -14.76 1.54 -21.55
C LYS A 156 -15.10 0.56 -20.45
N ILE A 157 -16.38 0.45 -20.07
CA ILE A 157 -16.86 -0.49 -19.05
C ILE A 157 -16.57 -1.94 -19.48
N ASN A 158 -16.82 -2.28 -20.75
CA ASN A 158 -16.56 -3.63 -21.26
C ASN A 158 -15.07 -3.98 -21.21
N VAL A 159 -14.20 -3.06 -21.65
CA VAL A 159 -12.74 -3.25 -21.57
C VAL A 159 -12.30 -3.48 -20.11
N LEU A 160 -12.74 -2.62 -19.19
CA LEU A 160 -12.40 -2.76 -17.77
C LEU A 160 -12.97 -4.04 -17.16
N THR A 161 -14.15 -4.48 -17.59
CA THR A 161 -14.76 -5.72 -17.10
C THR A 161 -13.94 -6.93 -17.53
N ASN A 162 -13.55 -7.01 -18.80
CA ASN A 162 -12.70 -8.08 -19.31
C ASN A 162 -11.33 -8.10 -18.61
N VAL A 163 -10.70 -6.93 -18.42
CA VAL A 163 -9.42 -6.83 -17.69
C VAL A 163 -9.57 -7.28 -16.24
N LEU A 164 -10.61 -6.83 -15.53
CA LEU A 164 -10.86 -7.25 -14.14
C LEU A 164 -11.16 -8.75 -14.03
N GLU A 165 -11.76 -9.37 -15.04
CA GLU A 165 -12.00 -10.81 -15.09
C GLU A 165 -10.70 -11.60 -15.32
N MET A 166 -9.86 -11.20 -16.29
CA MET A 166 -8.53 -11.79 -16.49
C MET A 166 -7.70 -11.72 -15.20
N LEU A 167 -7.71 -10.56 -14.53
CA LEU A 167 -7.03 -10.38 -13.26
C LEU A 167 -7.58 -11.30 -12.15
N LYS A 168 -8.87 -11.65 -12.15
CA LYS A 168 -9.39 -12.61 -11.14
C LYS A 168 -8.94 -14.04 -11.40
N GLU A 169 -8.84 -14.46 -12.66
CA GLU A 169 -8.43 -15.81 -13.03
C GLU A 169 -6.96 -16.09 -12.64
N ASP A 170 -6.10 -15.08 -12.73
CA ASP A 170 -4.69 -15.19 -12.31
C ASP A 170 -4.54 -15.39 -10.79
N ILE A 171 -5.48 -14.88 -9.98
CA ILE A 171 -5.49 -15.09 -8.52
C ILE A 171 -5.87 -16.54 -8.16
N GLN A 172 -6.71 -17.19 -8.97
CA GLN A 172 -7.25 -18.52 -8.67
C GLN A 172 -6.34 -19.67 -9.10
N LYS A 173 -5.29 -19.38 -9.89
CA LYS A 173 -4.31 -20.36 -10.38
C LYS A 173 -3.01 -20.40 -9.54
N CYS A 174 -2.87 -19.55 -8.54
CA CYS A 174 -1.77 -19.56 -7.56
C CYS A 174 -2.24 -20.11 -6.20
#